data_AF-A0A3D1E764-F1
#
_entry.id   AF-A0A3D1E764-F1
#
_cell.length_a   1.000
_cell.length_b   1.000
_cell.length_c   1.000
_cell.angle_alpha   90.00
_cell.angle_beta   90.00
_cell.angle_gamma   90.00
#
_symmetry.space_group_name_H-M   'P 1'
#
loop_
_entity.id
_entity.type
_entity.pdbx_description
1 polymer ?
#
loop_
_entity_poly.entity_id
_entity_poly.type
_entity_poly.pdbx_seq_one_letter_code
_entity_poly.pdbx_strand_id
1 'polypeptide(L)'
;MEYLNEFLVSVLPYTEWVMLFLVVGGGLFLTIYSRLLPFRYFKHAIEITAGKHDDPNAPGEVSHFQALSSAVAATVGMGNIAGVAIAIYLGGPGVVFWIWMTALIGMAIKYYSCTLAVMYRGVNPQGMVQGGPMHYMVQGIGPKAKGLAVFFSVAGLFGVLPAFTANQLVQTLVDVVEPHSWTPITDPWTWKLILG
;
A
#
# COMPACT_ATOMS: atom_id res chain seq x y z
N MET A 1 -9.42 22.64 -18.07
CA MET A 1 -8.70 21.38 -17.81
C MET A 1 -7.19 21.57 -17.98
N GLU A 2 -6.70 22.23 -19.04
CA GLU A 2 -5.26 22.51 -19.23
C GLU A 2 -4.63 23.34 -18.10
N TYR A 3 -5.24 24.45 -17.66
CA TYR A 3 -4.73 25.23 -16.53
C TYR A 3 -4.57 24.43 -15.23
N LEU A 4 -5.49 23.50 -14.97
CA LEU A 4 -5.42 22.64 -13.78
C LEU A 4 -4.30 21.61 -13.93
N ASN A 5 -4.14 21.06 -15.14
CA ASN A 5 -3.07 20.12 -15.47
C ASN A 5 -1.68 20.78 -15.37
N GLU A 6 -1.50 21.96 -15.96
CA GLU A 6 -0.25 22.73 -15.89
C GLU A 6 0.10 23.11 -14.45
N PHE A 7 -0.90 23.53 -13.66
CA PHE A 7 -0.69 23.80 -12.25
C PHE A 7 -0.23 22.55 -11.50
N LEU A 8 -0.90 21.41 -11.68
CA LEU A 8 -0.50 20.15 -11.03
C LEU A 8 0.91 19.74 -11.43
N VAL A 9 1.25 19.78 -12.72
CA VAL A 9 2.58 19.44 -13.23
C VAL A 9 3.66 20.35 -12.64
N SER A 10 3.37 21.63 -12.42
CA SER A 10 4.32 22.56 -11.80
C SER A 10 4.60 22.27 -10.31
N VAL A 11 3.65 21.66 -9.60
CA VAL A 11 3.72 21.38 -8.16
C VAL A 11 4.29 19.98 -7.86
N LEU A 12 4.21 19.05 -8.82
CA LEU A 12 4.69 17.68 -8.68
C LEU A 12 6.16 17.60 -8.22
N PRO A 13 7.14 18.29 -8.85
CA PRO A 13 8.54 18.14 -8.48
C PRO A 13 8.79 18.50 -7.02
N TYR A 14 8.18 19.57 -6.53
CA TYR A 14 8.33 20.00 -5.12
C TYR A 14 7.74 18.97 -4.16
N THR A 15 6.58 18.42 -4.51
CA THR A 15 5.88 17.45 -3.67
C THR A 15 6.63 16.12 -3.61
N GLU A 16 7.20 15.67 -4.74
CA GLU A 16 7.99 14.44 -4.83
C GLU A 16 9.21 14.46 -3.92
N TRP A 17 10.01 15.54 -3.97
CA TRP A 17 11.19 15.69 -3.12
C TRP A 17 10.80 15.73 -1.64
N VAL A 18 9.78 16.51 -1.28
CA VAL A 18 9.30 16.61 0.12
C VAL A 18 8.83 15.24 0.62
N MET A 19 8.04 14.51 -0.18
CA MET A 19 7.58 13.17 0.16
C MET A 19 8.75 12.21 0.32
N LEU A 20 9.73 12.23 -0.59
CA LEU A 20 10.93 11.38 -0.51
C LEU A 20 11.69 11.64 0.79
N PHE A 21 11.97 12.91 1.11
CA PHE A 21 12.66 13.25 2.35
C PHE A 21 11.89 12.85 3.60
N LEU A 22 10.56 13.02 3.61
CA LEU A 22 9.72 12.64 4.76
C LEU A 22 9.65 11.12 4.94
N VAL A 23 9.51 10.36 3.84
CA VAL A 23 9.40 8.90 3.90
C VAL A 23 10.75 8.28 4.21
N VAL A 24 11.79 8.61 3.43
CA VAL A 24 13.13 8.05 3.63
C VAL A 24 13.73 8.54 4.94
N GLY A 25 13.66 9.85 5.21
CA GLY A 25 14.17 10.44 6.45
C GLY A 25 13.38 10.00 7.68
N GLY A 26 12.06 9.96 7.61
CA GLY A 26 11.21 9.48 8.70
C GLY A 26 11.42 7.99 9.00
N GLY A 27 11.52 7.16 7.95
CA GLY A 27 11.83 5.74 8.13
C GLY A 27 13.23 5.50 8.67
N LEU A 28 14.23 6.26 8.21
CA LEU A 28 15.59 6.18 8.75
C LEU A 28 15.64 6.62 10.21
N PHE A 29 14.96 7.71 10.55
CA PHE A 29 14.79 8.18 11.93
C PHE A 29 14.18 7.10 12.83
N LEU A 30 13.05 6.52 12.43
CA LEU A 30 12.41 5.42 13.18
C LEU A 30 13.32 4.19 13.29
N THR A 31 14.06 3.88 12.23
CA THR A 31 14.99 2.75 12.20
C THR A 31 16.14 2.93 13.20
N ILE A 32 16.75 4.11 13.23
CA ILE A 32 17.87 4.42 14.14
C ILE A 32 17.36 4.54 15.58
N TYR A 33 16.27 5.28 15.79
CA TYR A 33 15.65 5.47 17.10
C TYR A 33 15.26 4.14 17.76
N SER A 34 14.68 3.23 16.96
CA SER A 34 14.30 1.88 17.39
C SER A 34 15.48 0.92 17.60
N ARG A 35 16.71 1.33 17.28
CA ARG A 35 17.90 0.47 17.29
C ARG A 35 17.73 -0.77 16.40
N LEU A 36 17.17 -0.59 15.20
CA LEU A 36 16.90 -1.64 14.21
C LEU A 36 15.96 -2.75 14.75
N LEU A 37 15.00 -2.40 15.61
CA LEU A 37 14.06 -3.36 16.21
C LEU A 37 13.34 -4.25 15.18
N PRO A 38 12.74 -3.69 14.09
CA PRO A 38 12.01 -4.50 13.11
C PRO A 38 12.89 -5.59 12.47
N PHE A 39 14.17 -5.29 12.27
CA PHE A 39 15.13 -6.21 11.66
C PHE A 39 15.63 -7.27 12.66
N ARG A 40 15.81 -6.90 13.93
CA ARG A 40 16.25 -7.84 14.98
C ARG A 40 15.21 -8.91 15.28
N TYR A 41 13.93 -8.54 15.27
CA TYR A 41 12.81 -9.44 15.57
C TYR A 41 12.22 -10.12 14.33
N PHE A 42 12.89 -10.05 13.18
CA PHE A 42 12.40 -10.65 11.93
C PHE A 42 12.14 -12.17 12.06
N LYS A 43 13.03 -12.90 12.74
CA LYS A 43 12.83 -14.34 12.99
C LYS A 43 11.59 -14.61 13.82
N HIS A 44 11.37 -13.82 14.86
CA HIS A 44 10.20 -13.94 15.72
C HIS A 44 8.90 -13.65 14.94
N ALA A 45 8.92 -12.65 14.05
CA ALA A 45 7.78 -12.36 13.17
C ALA A 45 7.41 -13.56 12.29
N ILE A 46 8.40 -14.27 11.72
CA ILE A 46 8.16 -15.50 10.95
C ILE A 46 7.49 -16.57 11.83
N GLU A 47 8.00 -16.79 13.04
CA GLU A 47 7.42 -17.78 13.97
C GLU A 47 5.96 -17.47 14.31
N ILE A 48 5.63 -16.19 14.54
CA ILE A 48 4.25 -15.74 14.78
C ILE A 48 3.38 -16.08 13.57
N THR A 49 3.81 -15.72 12.37
CA THR A 49 3.02 -15.95 11.15
C THR A 49 2.93 -17.42 10.75
N ALA A 50 3.87 -18.25 11.21
CA ALA A 50 3.84 -19.70 11.06
C ALA A 50 2.92 -20.41 12.07
N GLY A 51 2.24 -19.65 12.94
CA GLY A 51 1.28 -20.17 13.92
C GLY A 51 1.91 -20.80 15.16
N LYS A 52 3.23 -20.66 15.37
CA LYS A 52 3.90 -21.21 16.57
C LYS A 52 3.49 -20.51 17.87
N HIS A 53 2.98 -19.29 17.76
CA HIS A 53 2.54 -18.45 18.88
C HIS A 53 1.05 -18.10 18.79
N ASP A 54 0.26 -18.85 18.00
CA ASP A 54 -1.19 -18.64 17.92
C ASP A 54 -1.87 -19.18 19.20
N ASP A 55 -2.60 -18.30 19.90
CA ASP A 55 -3.49 -18.68 21.00
C ASP A 55 -4.95 -18.66 20.50
N PRO A 56 -5.67 -19.80 20.53
CA PRO A 56 -7.08 -19.87 20.12
C PRO A 56 -8.01 -18.94 20.90
N ASN A 57 -7.61 -18.50 22.10
CA ASN A 57 -8.40 -17.59 22.94
C ASN A 57 -7.97 -16.12 22.78
N ALA A 58 -6.96 -15.83 21.94
CA ALA A 58 -6.52 -14.46 21.72
C ALA A 58 -7.61 -13.63 21.02
N PRO A 59 -7.83 -12.38 21.46
CA PRO A 59 -8.82 -11.50 20.86
C PRO A 59 -8.39 -11.06 19.45
N GLY A 60 -9.07 -11.57 18.43
CA GLY A 60 -8.87 -11.23 17.02
C GLY A 60 -9.84 -11.98 16.11
N GLU A 61 -10.21 -11.38 14.99
CA GLU A 61 -11.16 -11.96 14.03
C GLU A 61 -10.48 -12.88 12.99
N VAL A 62 -9.17 -12.71 12.81
CA VAL A 62 -8.36 -13.42 11.80
C VAL A 62 -7.07 -13.93 12.43
N SER A 63 -6.57 -15.06 11.92
CA SER A 63 -5.27 -15.59 12.37
C SER A 63 -4.11 -14.70 11.91
N HIS A 64 -2.94 -14.84 12.54
CA HIS A 64 -1.75 -14.09 12.15
C HIS A 64 -1.36 -14.35 10.68
N PHE A 65 -1.49 -15.58 10.20
CA PHE A 65 -1.23 -15.93 8.81
C PHE A 65 -2.26 -15.31 7.85
N GLN A 66 -3.55 -15.31 8.20
CA GLN A 66 -4.61 -14.68 7.40
C GLN A 66 -4.41 -13.16 7.30
N ALA A 67 -4.05 -12.51 8.41
CA ALA A 67 -3.74 -11.08 8.42
C ALA A 67 -2.53 -10.76 7.52
N LEU A 68 -1.45 -11.55 7.59
CA LEU A 68 -0.30 -11.41 6.71
C LEU A 68 -0.68 -11.60 5.24
N SER A 69 -1.41 -12.68 4.93
CA SER A 69 -1.81 -13.03 3.57
C SER A 69 -2.68 -11.94 2.95
N SER A 70 -3.62 -11.38 3.72
CA SER A 70 -4.44 -10.24 3.27
C SER A 70 -3.59 -9.00 2.98
N ALA A 71 -2.63 -8.68 3.86
CA ALA A 71 -1.74 -7.53 3.66
C ALA A 71 -0.80 -7.71 2.45
N VAL A 72 -0.29 -8.93 2.22
CA VAL A 72 0.53 -9.27 1.06
C VAL A 72 -0.30 -9.22 -0.22
N ALA A 73 -1.51 -9.80 -0.23
CA ALA A 73 -2.41 -9.76 -1.38
C ALA A 73 -2.80 -8.32 -1.76
N ALA A 74 -2.96 -7.43 -0.76
CA ALA A 74 -3.27 -6.02 -1.00
C ALA A 74 -2.08 -5.21 -1.54
N THR A 75 -0.85 -5.67 -1.34
CA THR A 75 0.37 -4.93 -1.71
C THR A 75 1.12 -5.52 -2.89
N VAL A 76 0.90 -6.80 -3.21
CA VAL A 76 1.49 -7.49 -4.35
C VAL A 76 0.48 -7.51 -5.49
N GLY A 77 0.79 -6.80 -6.56
CA GLY A 77 -0.03 -6.79 -7.78
C GLY A 77 0.77 -6.46 -9.03
N MET A 78 0.12 -6.56 -10.19
CA MET A 78 0.75 -6.23 -11.49
C MET A 78 1.33 -4.81 -11.52
N GLY A 79 0.70 -3.85 -10.83
CA GLY A 79 1.20 -2.49 -10.73
C GLY A 79 2.61 -2.39 -10.14
N ASN A 80 2.98 -3.25 -9.18
CA ASN A 80 4.32 -3.26 -8.62
C ASN A 80 5.34 -3.82 -9.61
N ILE A 81 4.97 -4.83 -10.40
CA ILE A 81 5.84 -5.43 -11.41
C ILE A 81 6.09 -4.43 -12.55
N ALA A 82 5.01 -3.87 -13.11
CA ALA A 82 5.08 -2.86 -14.16
C ALA A 82 5.81 -1.59 -13.68
N GLY A 83 5.56 -1.15 -12.45
CA GLY A 83 6.25 0.00 -11.85
C GLY A 83 7.75 -0.20 -11.73
N VAL A 84 8.20 -1.39 -11.29
CA VAL A 84 9.63 -1.73 -11.24
C VAL A 84 10.23 -1.78 -12.64
N ALA A 85 9.52 -2.34 -13.63
CA ALA A 85 9.99 -2.37 -15.02
C ALA A 85 10.17 -0.96 -15.60
N ILE A 86 9.20 -0.05 -15.38
CA ILE A 86 9.30 1.36 -15.79
C ILE A 86 10.47 2.05 -15.08
N ALA A 87 10.64 1.81 -13.78
CA ALA A 87 11.72 2.41 -13.00
C ALA A 87 13.11 2.00 -13.51
N ILE A 88 13.29 0.71 -13.85
CA ILE A 88 14.54 0.20 -14.44
C ILE A 88 14.73 0.75 -15.86
N TYR A 89 13.67 0.81 -16.67
CA TYR A 89 13.73 1.33 -18.03
C TYR A 89 14.17 2.80 -18.04
N LEU A 90 13.62 3.62 -17.15
CA LEU A 90 13.92 5.06 -17.08
C LEU A 90 15.23 5.38 -16.35
N GLY A 91 15.52 4.70 -15.24
CA GLY A 91 16.67 5.02 -14.38
C GLY A 91 17.87 4.08 -14.53
N GLY A 92 17.76 3.05 -15.37
CA GLY A 92 18.80 2.03 -15.58
C GLY A 92 18.86 0.97 -14.47
N PRO A 93 19.78 -0.01 -14.59
CA PRO A 93 19.83 -1.17 -13.69
C PRO A 93 20.18 -0.81 -12.23
N GLY A 94 20.83 0.34 -12.00
CA GLY A 94 21.20 0.81 -10.65
C GLY A 94 19.99 1.14 -9.76
N VAL A 95 18.80 1.31 -10.32
CA VAL A 95 17.56 1.60 -9.58
C VAL A 95 17.17 0.45 -8.64
N VAL A 96 17.50 -0.78 -9.00
CA VAL A 96 17.17 -1.97 -8.19
C VAL A 96 17.77 -1.88 -6.79
N PHE A 97 19.00 -1.40 -6.68
CA PHE A 97 19.65 -1.16 -5.39
C PHE A 97 18.83 -0.20 -4.52
N TRP A 98 18.37 0.91 -5.09
CA TRP A 98 17.58 1.91 -4.37
C TRP A 98 16.18 1.42 -3.99
N ILE A 99 15.56 0.57 -4.81
CA ILE A 99 14.29 -0.10 -4.47
C ILE A 99 14.47 -0.97 -3.22
N TRP A 100 15.56 -1.74 -3.11
CA TRP A 100 15.82 -2.53 -1.91
C TRP A 100 16.09 -1.66 -0.68
N MET A 101 16.89 -0.59 -0.82
CA MET A 101 17.16 0.32 0.29
C MET A 101 15.89 0.99 0.81
N THR A 102 15.02 1.46 -0.09
CA THR A 102 13.74 2.06 0.28
C THR A 102 12.77 1.04 0.87
N ALA A 103 12.78 -0.21 0.39
CA ALA A 103 11.98 -1.29 0.97
C ALA A 103 12.41 -1.61 2.42
N LEU A 104 13.71 -1.65 2.69
CA LEU A 104 14.23 -1.84 4.06
C LEU A 104 13.75 -0.71 4.98
N ILE A 105 13.90 0.54 4.55
CA ILE A 105 13.45 1.70 5.33
C ILE A 105 11.92 1.66 5.52
N GLY A 106 11.17 1.30 4.48
CA GLY A 106 9.73 1.17 4.50
C GLY A 106 9.24 0.10 5.49
N MET A 107 9.99 -0.98 5.69
CA MET A 107 9.68 -2.01 6.68
C MET A 107 9.56 -1.42 8.10
N ALA A 108 10.46 -0.50 8.47
CA ALA A 108 10.42 0.14 9.77
C ALA A 108 9.19 1.04 9.93
N ILE A 109 8.86 1.83 8.91
CA ILE A 109 7.64 2.67 8.90
C ILE A 109 6.40 1.79 9.06
N LYS A 110 6.33 0.69 8.29
CA LYS A 110 5.19 -0.22 8.32
C LYS A 110 5.05 -0.87 9.69
N TYR A 111 6.14 -1.35 10.28
CA TYR A 111 6.15 -1.92 11.63
C TYR A 111 5.53 -0.96 12.66
N TYR A 112 5.98 0.29 12.71
CA TYR A 112 5.45 1.28 13.64
C TYR A 112 3.99 1.64 13.35
N SER A 113 3.61 1.78 12.08
CA SER A 113 2.23 2.08 11.70
C SER A 113 1.26 0.97 12.12
N CYS A 114 1.66 -0.30 11.97
CA CYS A 114 0.85 -1.45 12.38
C CYS A 114 0.76 -1.54 13.91
N THR A 115 1.86 -1.33 14.62
CA THR A 115 1.87 -1.31 16.09
C THR A 115 0.95 -0.21 16.63
N LEU A 116 1.02 1.01 16.07
CA LEU A 116 0.11 2.10 16.43
C LEU A 116 -1.35 1.75 16.10
N ALA A 117 -1.61 1.12 14.96
CA ALA A 117 -2.95 0.70 14.58
C ALA A 117 -3.55 -0.33 15.56
N VAL A 118 -2.73 -1.21 16.14
CA VAL A 118 -3.16 -2.17 17.17
C VAL A 118 -3.34 -1.48 18.54
N MET A 119 -2.43 -0.59 18.93
CA MET A 119 -2.52 0.12 20.22
C MET A 119 -3.73 1.06 20.30
N TYR A 120 -4.09 1.70 19.18
CA TYR A 120 -5.20 2.66 19.09
C TYR A 120 -6.40 2.13 18.29
N ARG A 121 -6.59 0.80 18.25
CA ARG A 121 -7.76 0.21 17.59
C ARG A 121 -9.04 0.55 18.36
N GLY A 122 -10.08 0.92 17.62
CA GLY A 122 -11.43 1.09 18.17
C GLY A 122 -12.27 -0.17 17.98
N VAL A 123 -13.40 -0.23 18.68
CA VAL A 123 -14.44 -1.23 18.43
C VAL A 123 -15.66 -0.48 17.91
N ASN A 124 -16.21 -0.94 16.80
CA ASN A 124 -17.42 -0.33 16.24
C ASN A 124 -18.67 -0.72 17.06
N PRO A 125 -19.83 -0.08 16.84
CA PRO A 125 -21.07 -0.42 17.53
C PRO A 125 -21.53 -1.88 17.33
N GLN A 126 -21.06 -2.54 16.28
CA GLN A 126 -21.33 -3.94 15.94
C GLN A 126 -20.34 -4.92 16.62
N GLY A 127 -19.40 -4.43 17.43
CA GLY A 127 -18.40 -5.24 18.13
C GLY A 127 -17.17 -5.62 17.30
N MET A 128 -17.07 -5.19 16.04
CA MET A 128 -15.92 -5.46 15.17
C MET A 128 -14.76 -4.50 15.45
N VAL A 129 -13.55 -5.04 15.39
CA VAL A 129 -12.33 -4.27 15.66
C VAL A 129 -11.92 -3.47 14.42
N GLN A 130 -11.77 -2.15 14.57
CA GLN A 130 -11.35 -1.25 13.51
C GLN A 130 -10.05 -0.55 13.90
N GLY A 131 -9.06 -0.65 13.02
CA GLY A 131 -7.75 -0.03 13.21
C GLY A 131 -7.25 0.62 11.93
N GLY A 132 -6.22 1.44 12.07
CA GLY A 132 -5.56 2.06 10.94
C GLY A 132 -5.09 3.48 11.22
N PRO A 133 -4.51 4.14 10.20
CA PRO A 133 -3.97 5.48 10.34
C PRO A 133 -4.96 6.52 10.83
N MET A 134 -6.19 6.47 10.34
CA MET A 134 -7.26 7.36 10.79
C MET A 134 -7.56 7.22 12.29
N HIS A 135 -7.48 6.00 12.85
CA HIS A 135 -7.73 5.75 14.26
C HIS A 135 -6.60 6.26 15.14
N TYR A 136 -5.34 5.89 14.85
CA TYR A 136 -4.21 6.36 15.67
C TYR A 136 -3.93 7.86 15.51
N MET A 137 -4.32 8.48 14.39
CA MET A 137 -4.25 9.94 14.25
C MET A 137 -5.20 10.62 15.23
N VAL A 138 -6.47 10.20 15.26
CA VAL A 138 -7.48 10.81 16.15
C VAL A 138 -7.23 10.48 17.62
N GLN A 139 -6.92 9.21 17.93
CA GLN A 139 -6.76 8.75 19.30
C GLN A 139 -5.37 9.02 19.87
N GLY A 140 -4.32 9.03 19.04
CA GLY A 140 -2.94 9.26 19.48
C GLY A 140 -2.54 10.74 19.51
N ILE A 141 -2.88 11.51 18.47
CA ILE A 141 -2.54 12.96 18.39
C ILE A 141 -3.63 13.82 19.03
N GLY A 142 -4.86 13.32 19.08
CA GLY A 142 -6.02 13.98 19.67
C GLY A 142 -6.96 14.62 18.65
N PRO A 143 -8.01 15.32 19.12
CA PRO A 143 -9.13 15.77 18.27
C PRO A 143 -8.72 16.77 17.19
N LYS A 144 -7.58 17.48 17.36
CA LYS A 144 -7.03 18.40 16.34
C LYS A 144 -6.60 17.68 15.06
N ALA A 145 -6.26 16.38 15.14
CA ALA A 145 -5.87 15.57 13.98
C ALA A 145 -7.07 15.00 13.21
N LYS A 146 -8.32 15.28 13.62
CA LYS A 146 -9.52 14.78 12.94
C LYS A 146 -9.59 15.21 11.48
N GLY A 147 -9.20 16.44 11.16
CA GLY A 147 -9.13 16.92 9.77
C GLY A 147 -8.14 16.11 8.93
N LEU A 148 -6.96 15.81 9.49
CA LEU A 148 -5.95 14.99 8.81
C LEU A 148 -6.39 13.54 8.64
N ALA A 149 -7.07 12.97 9.64
CA ALA A 149 -7.62 11.62 9.55
C ALA A 149 -8.67 11.49 8.45
N VAL A 150 -9.58 12.47 8.33
CA VAL A 150 -10.57 12.52 7.25
C VAL A 150 -9.89 12.66 5.89
N PHE A 151 -8.91 13.57 5.78
CA PHE A 151 -8.13 13.73 4.55
C PHE A 151 -7.44 12.42 4.15
N PHE A 152 -6.78 11.74 5.09
CA PHE A 152 -6.13 10.46 4.85
C PHE A 152 -7.12 9.38 4.42
N SER A 153 -8.31 9.31 5.03
CA SER A 153 -9.35 8.36 4.64
C SER A 153 -9.86 8.61 3.22
N VAL A 154 -10.10 9.86 2.83
CA VAL A 154 -10.53 10.22 1.48
C VAL A 154 -9.42 9.93 0.47
N ALA A 155 -8.18 10.34 0.76
CA ALA A 155 -7.03 10.05 -0.10
C ALA A 155 -6.80 8.54 -0.26
N GLY A 156 -6.94 7.76 0.81
CA GLY A 156 -6.85 6.31 0.78
C GLY A 156 -7.93 5.65 -0.06
N LEU A 157 -9.17 6.17 -0.03
CA LEU A 157 -10.26 5.68 -0.86
C LEU A 157 -9.97 5.81 -2.35
N PHE A 158 -9.44 6.97 -2.78
CA PHE A 158 -9.10 7.19 -4.19
C PHE A 158 -7.78 6.52 -4.60
N GLY A 159 -6.78 6.54 -3.72
CA GLY A 159 -5.44 6.03 -4.00
C GLY A 159 -5.37 4.50 -4.10
N VAL A 160 -6.25 3.78 -3.40
CA VAL A 160 -6.31 2.31 -3.41
C VAL A 160 -7.32 1.77 -4.43
N LEU A 161 -7.90 2.62 -5.29
CA LEU A 161 -8.81 2.16 -6.32
C LEU A 161 -8.12 1.13 -7.23
N PRO A 162 -8.73 -0.04 -7.48
CA PRO A 162 -8.17 -1.06 -8.35
C PRO A 162 -8.26 -0.68 -9.84
N ALA A 163 -8.53 0.58 -10.18
CA ALA A 163 -8.67 1.03 -11.56
C ALA A 163 -7.41 0.74 -12.39
N PHE A 164 -6.22 0.97 -11.83
CA PHE A 164 -4.97 0.71 -12.54
C PHE A 164 -4.69 -0.78 -12.74
N THR A 165 -5.03 -1.62 -11.75
CA THR A 165 -4.80 -3.07 -11.82
C THR A 165 -5.85 -3.77 -12.69
N ALA A 166 -7.10 -3.33 -12.66
CA ALA A 166 -8.17 -3.81 -13.52
C ALA A 166 -7.88 -3.49 -15.00
N ASN A 167 -7.52 -2.24 -15.31
CA ASN A 167 -7.20 -1.84 -16.68
C ASN A 167 -6.04 -2.65 -17.29
N GLN A 168 -4.99 -2.92 -16.50
CA GLN A 168 -3.86 -3.74 -16.96
C GLN A 168 -4.26 -5.20 -17.19
N LEU A 169 -5.12 -5.76 -16.34
CA LEU A 169 -5.61 -7.12 -16.50
C LEU A 169 -6.40 -7.26 -17.80
N VAL A 170 -7.28 -6.31 -18.08
CA VAL A 170 -8.10 -6.33 -19.31
C VAL A 170 -7.24 -6.16 -20.55
N GLN A 171 -6.26 -5.25 -20.54
CA GLN A 171 -5.30 -5.13 -21.65
C GLN A 171 -4.55 -6.45 -21.88
N THR A 172 -3.98 -7.03 -20.82
CA THR A 172 -3.26 -8.32 -20.92
C THR A 172 -4.17 -9.43 -21.44
N LEU A 173 -5.44 -9.47 -21.01
CA LEU A 173 -6.39 -10.47 -21.46
C LEU A 173 -6.72 -10.29 -22.94
N VAL A 174 -6.99 -9.06 -23.39
CA VAL A 174 -7.25 -8.76 -24.81
C VAL A 174 -6.04 -9.13 -25.67
N ASP A 175 -4.83 -8.84 -25.22
CA ASP A 175 -3.60 -9.11 -25.96
C ASP A 175 -3.29 -10.61 -26.08
N VAL A 176 -3.55 -11.40 -25.02
CA VAL A 176 -3.24 -12.85 -25.02
C VAL A 176 -4.36 -13.67 -25.68
N VAL A 177 -5.61 -13.29 -25.44
CA VAL A 177 -6.78 -14.05 -25.88
C VAL A 177 -7.21 -13.65 -27.29
N GLU A 178 -6.80 -12.47 -27.75
CA GLU A 178 -7.11 -11.89 -29.07
C GLU A 178 -8.58 -12.09 -29.47
N PRO A 179 -9.56 -11.67 -28.62
CA PRO A 179 -10.97 -12.02 -28.81
C PRO A 179 -11.56 -11.54 -30.15
N HIS A 180 -10.95 -10.53 -30.77
CA HIS A 180 -11.29 -10.06 -32.11
C HIS A 180 -11.10 -11.10 -33.22
N SER A 181 -10.28 -12.15 -32.99
CA SER A 181 -10.00 -13.17 -33.99
C SER A 181 -11.04 -14.29 -34.06
N TRP A 182 -11.84 -14.49 -33.00
CA TRP A 182 -12.79 -15.61 -32.91
C TRP A 182 -14.19 -15.22 -32.38
N THR A 183 -14.44 -13.95 -32.09
CA THR A 183 -15.78 -13.46 -31.72
C THR A 183 -16.28 -12.38 -32.69
N PRO A 184 -17.60 -12.27 -32.91
CA PRO A 184 -18.19 -11.21 -33.72
C PRO A 184 -18.14 -9.83 -33.05
N ILE A 185 -17.66 -9.74 -31.80
CA ILE A 185 -17.49 -8.49 -31.07
C ILE A 185 -16.13 -7.92 -31.45
N THR A 186 -16.11 -7.05 -32.45
CA THR A 186 -14.88 -6.43 -32.96
C THR A 186 -14.54 -5.11 -32.27
N ASP A 187 -15.50 -4.52 -31.54
CA ASP A 187 -15.33 -3.23 -30.92
C ASP A 187 -14.55 -3.30 -29.58
N PRO A 188 -13.40 -2.62 -29.46
CA PRO A 188 -12.60 -2.63 -28.23
C PRO A 188 -13.30 -2.04 -27.01
N TRP A 189 -14.25 -1.11 -27.21
CA TRP A 189 -15.02 -0.51 -26.11
C TRP A 189 -15.96 -1.52 -25.47
N THR A 190 -16.60 -2.34 -26.30
CA THR A 190 -17.49 -3.41 -25.84
C THR A 190 -16.72 -4.44 -25.01
N TRP A 191 -15.50 -4.79 -25.40
CA TRP A 191 -14.64 -5.69 -24.62
C TRP A 191 -14.18 -5.10 -23.29
N LYS A 192 -13.81 -3.81 -23.27
CA LYS A 192 -13.51 -3.10 -22.02
C LYS A 192 -14.72 -3.07 -21.09
N LEU A 193 -15.93 -2.81 -21.60
CA LEU A 193 -17.16 -2.83 -20.80
C LEU A 193 -17.53 -4.22 -20.26
N ILE A 194 -17.27 -5.29 -21.02
CA ILE A 194 -17.57 -6.67 -20.62
C ILE A 194 -16.57 -7.19 -19.58
N LEU A 195 -15.29 -6.86 -19.73
CA LEU A 195 -14.21 -7.41 -18.92
C LEU A 195 -13.79 -6.51 -17.75
N GLY A 196 -14.02 -5.20 -17.82
CA GLY A 196 -13.59 -4.20 -16.83
C GLY A 196 -12.88 -3.00 -17.43
#